data_AF-A0A937XNG9-F1
#
_entry.id   AF-A0A937XNG9-F1
#
_cell.length_a   1.000
_cell.length_b   1.000
_cell.length_c   1.000
_cell.angle_alpha   90.00
_cell.angle_beta   90.00
_cell.angle_gamma   90.00
#
_symmetry.space_group_name_H-M   'P 1'
#
loop_
_entity.id
_entity.type
_entity.pdbx_description
1 polymer ?
#
loop_
_entity_poly.entity_id
_entity_poly.type
_entity_poly.pdbx_seq_one_letter_code
_entity_poly.pdbx_strand_id
1 'polypeptide(L)'
;MAGRKRILLGVSGGVAAYKAAELVRLLVKAGIDVRVVMTEAATRFVGPATFQALSGQPVYTDLWDARIPDSMAHIELSRDRDLVVVAPASANFMARLANGLADDLLSTLCLARRCPLLLAPAMNVEMWENAATQDNVRRLASQDVGLLGPAAGDQACGETGRGRMLEPAQIFAAVSLRLGPKPLAGKKVLVTAGPTYEPIDTVRGLTNLSSGKMGYAVAQAAAEAGADVTLVSGATALEAPAGVTRVDVRTAREMREAVLPLARNSDIFIAVAAVADYRPAETHAHKLKRGAGSMTMELVPNPDILGEVAALKNGPFCVGFAAETENLQAYAQEKRRKKNIPLLAANLAQHAFGQESNSLILFDAKGEHELPLAPKLVVARQLLDHIAAMLPKRAR
;
A
#
# COMPACT_ATOMS: atom_id res chain seq x y z
N MET A 1 -19.32 -12.28 11.81
CA MET A 1 -19.10 -10.98 11.13
C MET A 1 -18.02 -10.25 11.90
N ALA A 2 -16.92 -9.83 11.28
CA ALA A 2 -15.92 -9.02 11.97
C ALA A 2 -16.57 -7.69 12.37
N GLY A 3 -16.45 -7.28 13.64
CA GLY A 3 -17.05 -6.04 14.14
C GLY A 3 -16.54 -4.81 13.40
N ARG A 4 -17.37 -3.75 13.34
CA ARG A 4 -16.99 -2.45 12.78
C ARG A 4 -15.74 -1.92 13.50
N LYS A 5 -14.69 -1.59 12.74
CA LYS A 5 -13.45 -1.02 13.29
C LYS A 5 -13.70 0.36 13.89
N ARG A 6 -13.06 0.66 15.02
CA ARG A 6 -13.25 1.87 15.82
C ARG A 6 -11.94 2.62 15.96
N ILE A 7 -11.88 3.86 15.51
CA ILE A 7 -10.72 4.73 15.59
C ILE A 7 -11.04 5.94 16.46
N LEU A 8 -10.05 6.37 17.25
CA LEU A 8 -10.02 7.72 17.79
C LEU A 8 -9.02 8.56 17.01
N LEU A 9 -9.51 9.65 16.41
CA LEU A 9 -8.70 10.63 15.70
C LEU A 9 -8.43 11.83 16.61
N GLY A 10 -7.19 11.97 17.05
CA GLY A 10 -6.67 13.18 17.69
C GLY A 10 -6.29 14.23 16.66
N VAL A 11 -6.67 15.49 16.90
CA VAL A 11 -6.25 16.64 16.10
C VAL A 11 -5.50 17.60 17.02
N SER A 12 -4.22 17.82 16.73
CA SER A 12 -3.40 18.81 17.46
C SER A 12 -3.25 20.11 16.67
N GLY A 13 -2.74 21.16 17.32
CA GLY A 13 -2.65 22.51 16.73
C GLY A 13 -1.60 22.62 15.63
N GLY A 14 -2.03 22.97 14.42
CA GLY A 14 -1.17 23.29 13.28
C GLY A 14 -1.98 23.53 12.00
N VAL A 15 -1.38 24.22 11.03
CA VAL A 15 -2.05 24.57 9.75
C VAL A 15 -2.63 23.36 9.03
N ALA A 16 -2.03 22.17 9.18
CA ALA A 16 -2.49 20.94 8.56
C ALA A 16 -3.79 20.36 9.17
N ALA A 17 -4.38 20.97 10.20
CA ALA A 17 -5.61 20.51 10.84
C ALA A 17 -6.78 20.34 9.85
N TYR A 18 -6.86 21.17 8.79
CA TYR A 18 -7.90 21.02 7.76
C TYR A 18 -7.78 19.70 6.98
N LYS A 19 -6.57 19.15 6.81
CA LYS A 19 -6.36 17.86 6.15
C LYS A 19 -6.98 16.70 6.93
N ALA A 20 -7.09 16.84 8.25
CA ALA A 20 -7.72 15.84 9.09
C ALA A 20 -9.22 15.68 8.78
N ALA A 21 -9.89 16.72 8.28
CA ALA A 21 -11.30 16.64 7.87
C ALA A 21 -11.48 15.66 6.70
N GLU A 22 -10.61 15.73 5.69
CA GLU A 22 -10.62 14.76 4.58
C GLU A 22 -10.27 13.35 5.04
N LEU A 23 -9.34 13.21 6.00
CA LEU A 23 -9.03 11.91 6.60
C LEU A 23 -10.25 11.29 7.27
N VAL A 24 -11.04 12.06 8.05
CA VAL A 24 -12.31 11.56 8.64
C VAL A 24 -13.24 11.06 7.55
N ARG A 25 -13.41 11.81 6.46
CA ARG A 25 -14.29 11.42 5.35
C ARG A 25 -13.86 10.09 4.72
N LEU A 26 -12.55 9.90 4.50
CA LEU A 26 -12.01 8.65 3.95
C LEU A 26 -12.26 7.46 4.89
N LEU A 27 -12.02 7.63 6.20
CA LEU A 27 -12.24 6.59 7.20
C LEU A 27 -13.72 6.20 7.33
N VAL A 28 -14.62 7.19 7.41
CA VAL A 28 -16.08 6.95 7.49
C VAL A 28 -16.59 6.27 6.22
N LYS A 29 -16.13 6.68 5.03
CA LYS A 29 -16.48 6.03 3.75
C LYS A 29 -16.03 4.57 3.70
N ALA A 30 -14.93 4.23 4.38
CA ALA A 30 -14.46 2.85 4.54
C ALA A 30 -15.25 2.06 5.61
N GLY A 31 -16.32 2.63 6.18
CA GLY A 31 -17.16 1.98 7.18
C GLY A 31 -16.55 1.97 8.59
N ILE A 32 -15.50 2.75 8.85
CA ILE A 32 -14.87 2.84 10.17
C ILE A 32 -15.70 3.75 11.07
N ASP A 33 -15.87 3.40 12.35
CA ASP A 33 -16.41 4.28 13.38
C ASP A 33 -15.30 5.23 13.84
N VAL A 34 -15.47 6.54 13.66
CA VAL A 34 -14.45 7.55 13.94
C VAL A 34 -14.95 8.49 15.02
N ARG A 35 -14.22 8.55 16.13
CA ARG A 35 -14.45 9.54 17.19
C ARG A 35 -13.32 10.57 17.18
N VAL A 36 -13.64 11.86 17.29
CA VAL A 36 -12.64 12.92 17.21
C VAL A 36 -12.39 13.56 18.57
N VAL A 37 -11.12 13.74 18.90
CA VAL A 37 -10.65 14.52 20.06
C VAL A 37 -9.73 15.62 19.56
N MET A 38 -9.94 16.86 19.99
CA MET A 38 -9.13 18.00 19.55
C MET A 38 -8.43 18.65 20.74
N THR A 39 -7.19 19.09 20.56
CA THR A 39 -6.58 20.02 21.52
C THR A 39 -7.19 21.41 21.37
N GLU A 40 -7.08 22.27 22.40
CA GLU A 40 -7.53 23.66 22.30
C GLU A 40 -6.86 24.39 21.11
N ALA A 41 -5.56 24.16 20.89
CA ALA A 41 -4.85 24.75 19.77
C ALA A 41 -5.42 24.33 18.40
N ALA A 42 -5.93 23.09 18.27
CA ALA A 42 -6.54 22.62 17.03
C ALA A 42 -7.87 23.32 16.71
N THR A 43 -8.66 23.66 17.74
CA THR A 43 -9.97 24.33 17.55
C THR A 43 -9.82 25.75 17.00
N ARG A 44 -8.64 26.35 17.13
CA ARG A 44 -8.30 27.66 16.54
C ARG A 44 -8.07 27.60 15.03
N PHE A 45 -7.80 26.42 14.46
CA PHE A 45 -7.61 26.24 13.01
C PHE A 45 -8.88 25.73 12.34
N VAL A 46 -9.55 24.74 12.94
CA VAL A 46 -10.79 24.17 12.41
C VAL A 46 -11.76 23.95 13.56
N GLY A 47 -13.01 24.37 13.41
CA GLY A 47 -14.02 24.22 14.47
C GLY A 47 -14.46 22.76 14.69
N PRO A 48 -14.80 22.37 15.94
CA PRO A 48 -15.32 21.03 16.25
C PRO A 48 -16.55 20.62 15.41
N ALA A 49 -17.40 21.58 15.02
CA ALA A 49 -18.60 21.34 14.23
C ALA A 49 -18.31 20.64 12.89
N THR A 50 -17.19 20.98 12.23
CA THR A 50 -16.76 20.32 10.98
C THR A 50 -16.53 18.82 11.20
N PHE A 51 -15.79 18.48 12.25
CA PHE A 51 -15.48 17.08 12.56
C PHE A 51 -16.71 16.31 13.05
N GLN A 52 -17.61 16.96 13.80
CA GLN A 52 -18.88 16.37 14.22
C GLN A 52 -19.75 16.01 13.01
N ALA A 53 -19.88 16.92 12.04
CA ALA A 53 -20.66 16.69 10.83
C ALA A 53 -20.06 15.56 9.96
N LEU A 54 -18.74 15.51 9.82
CA LEU A 54 -18.06 14.50 8.99
C LEU A 54 -18.01 13.11 9.63
N SER A 55 -17.84 13.04 10.95
CA SER A 55 -17.77 11.76 11.68
C SER A 55 -19.15 11.20 12.03
N GLY A 56 -20.16 12.06 12.15
CA GLY A 56 -21.46 11.70 12.72
C GLY A 56 -21.40 11.37 14.21
N GLN A 57 -20.33 11.77 14.91
CA GLN A 57 -20.09 11.48 16.33
C GLN A 57 -19.78 12.78 17.10
N PRO A 58 -20.05 12.84 18.42
CA PRO A 58 -19.62 13.95 19.25
C PRO A 58 -18.09 14.16 19.19
N VAL A 59 -17.68 15.42 19.18
CA VAL A 59 -16.28 15.84 19.28
C VAL A 59 -15.99 16.28 20.70
N TYR A 60 -14.85 15.84 21.24
CA TYR A 60 -14.42 16.14 22.61
C TYR A 60 -13.16 16.99 22.60
N THR A 61 -13.09 17.96 23.51
CA THR A 61 -11.96 18.91 23.58
C THR A 61 -11.45 19.13 25.00
N ASP A 62 -12.15 18.61 26.00
CA ASP A 62 -11.93 18.92 27.41
C ASP A 62 -11.84 17.64 28.25
N LEU A 63 -10.88 17.62 29.18
CA LEU A 63 -10.67 16.54 30.13
C LEU A 63 -11.87 16.38 31.07
N TRP A 64 -12.55 17.49 31.37
CA TRP A 64 -13.64 17.57 32.35
C TRP A 64 -15.03 17.54 31.72
N ASP A 65 -15.14 16.99 30.50
CA ASP A 65 -16.39 16.97 29.75
C ASP A 65 -17.49 16.17 30.47
N ALA A 66 -18.50 16.90 30.97
CA ALA A 66 -19.61 16.33 31.73
C ALA A 66 -20.52 15.38 30.94
N ARG A 67 -20.35 15.29 29.61
CA ARG A 67 -21.09 14.33 28.78
C ARG A 67 -20.61 12.89 28.96
N ILE A 68 -19.44 12.67 29.58
CA ILE A 68 -18.90 11.34 29.86
C ILE A 68 -19.17 10.95 31.32
N PRO A 69 -19.79 9.78 31.57
CA PRO A 69 -19.98 9.27 32.93
C PRO A 69 -18.67 9.20 33.72
N ASP A 70 -18.76 9.40 35.03
CA ASP A 70 -17.64 9.31 35.98
C ASP A 70 -16.47 10.29 35.75
N SER A 71 -16.63 11.29 34.87
CA SER A 71 -15.60 12.29 34.53
C SER A 71 -14.26 11.69 34.06
N MET A 72 -14.29 10.45 33.56
CA MET A 72 -13.10 9.71 33.10
C MET A 72 -12.99 9.66 31.58
N ALA A 73 -13.17 10.82 30.91
CA ALA A 73 -13.13 10.92 29.45
C ALA A 73 -11.85 10.34 28.83
N HIS A 74 -10.69 10.57 29.44
CA HIS A 74 -9.40 10.07 28.97
C HIS A 74 -9.30 8.52 28.95
N ILE A 75 -10.07 7.84 29.79
CA ILE A 75 -10.14 6.36 29.83
C ILE A 75 -11.25 5.86 28.90
N GLU A 76 -12.47 6.36 29.06
CA GLU A 76 -13.66 5.82 28.36
C GLU A 76 -13.60 6.05 26.85
N LEU A 77 -13.01 7.16 26.40
CA LEU A 77 -12.95 7.47 24.97
C LEU A 77 -11.99 6.55 24.20
N SER A 78 -10.96 6.00 24.86
CA SER A 78 -9.96 5.12 24.22
C SER A 78 -10.19 3.62 24.44
N ARG A 79 -10.97 3.22 25.45
CA ARG A 79 -11.12 1.82 25.89
C ARG A 79 -11.54 0.85 24.78
N ASP A 80 -12.49 1.26 23.94
CA ASP A 80 -13.05 0.42 22.88
C ASP A 80 -12.55 0.82 21.48
N ARG A 81 -11.33 1.34 21.38
CA ARG A 81 -10.75 1.76 20.10
C ARG A 81 -9.71 0.74 19.65
N ASP A 82 -9.74 0.39 18.37
CA ASP A 82 -8.75 -0.49 17.75
C ASP A 82 -7.42 0.25 17.48
N LEU A 83 -7.47 1.57 17.34
CA LEU A 83 -6.34 2.43 16.98
C LEU A 83 -6.58 3.88 17.40
N VAL A 84 -5.55 4.55 17.90
CA VAL A 84 -5.50 6.02 18.00
C VAL A 84 -4.62 6.55 16.87
N VAL A 85 -5.09 7.59 16.18
CA VAL A 85 -4.32 8.33 15.17
C VAL A 85 -4.30 9.79 15.57
N VAL A 86 -3.15 10.44 15.63
CA VAL A 86 -3.06 11.89 15.82
C VAL A 86 -2.58 12.54 14.54
N ALA A 87 -3.44 13.32 13.89
CA ALA A 87 -3.18 13.95 12.61
C ALA A 87 -3.86 15.35 12.54
N PRO A 88 -3.09 16.44 12.41
CA PRO A 88 -1.64 16.48 12.56
C PRO A 88 -1.20 16.21 14.01
N ALA A 89 0.01 15.68 14.16
CA ALA A 89 0.77 15.68 15.41
C ALA A 89 1.82 16.80 15.37
N SER A 90 1.59 17.88 16.11
CA SER A 90 2.52 19.01 16.18
C SER A 90 3.75 18.67 17.01
N ALA A 91 4.83 19.43 16.84
CA ALA A 91 6.06 19.26 17.64
C ALA A 91 5.77 19.31 19.15
N ASN A 92 4.92 20.25 19.56
CA ASN A 92 4.50 20.40 20.94
C ASN A 92 3.74 19.15 21.46
N PHE A 93 2.80 18.62 20.69
CA PHE A 93 2.09 17.39 21.08
C PHE A 93 3.05 16.19 21.17
N MET A 94 3.95 16.04 20.20
CA MET A 94 4.96 14.99 20.20
C MET A 94 5.89 15.08 21.40
N ALA A 95 6.33 16.29 21.76
CA ALA A 95 7.18 16.51 22.93
C ALA A 95 6.48 16.13 24.23
N ARG A 96 5.21 16.51 24.39
CA ARG A 96 4.41 16.10 25.55
C ARG A 96 4.26 14.60 25.66
N LEU A 97 3.87 13.96 24.55
CA LEU A 97 3.68 12.51 24.51
C LEU A 97 4.98 11.75 24.79
N ALA A 98 6.10 12.16 24.19
CA ALA A 98 7.40 11.52 24.38
C ALA A 98 7.88 11.59 25.84
N ASN A 99 7.44 12.60 26.59
CA ASN A 99 7.84 12.82 27.98
C ASN A 99 6.72 12.47 28.99
N GLY A 100 5.62 11.87 28.54
CA GLY A 100 4.53 11.44 29.43
C GLY A 100 3.74 12.60 30.06
N LEU A 101 3.75 13.78 29.45
CA LEU A 101 2.94 14.91 29.91
C LEU A 101 1.47 14.70 29.53
N ALA A 102 0.57 14.84 30.50
CA ALA A 102 -0.86 14.55 30.42
C ALA A 102 -1.68 15.74 30.96
N ASP A 103 -1.55 16.88 30.29
CA ASP A 103 -2.10 18.19 30.65
C ASP A 103 -3.37 18.57 29.88
N ASP A 104 -3.71 17.84 28.81
CA ASP A 104 -4.95 18.01 28.04
C ASP A 104 -5.64 16.65 27.81
N LEU A 105 -6.88 16.68 27.32
CA LEU A 105 -7.64 15.44 27.08
C LEU A 105 -6.91 14.48 26.13
N LEU A 106 -6.31 14.99 25.05
CA LEU A 106 -5.71 14.16 24.02
C LEU A 106 -4.40 13.51 24.51
N SER A 107 -3.54 14.28 25.18
CA SER A 107 -2.27 13.79 25.73
C SER A 107 -2.51 12.78 26.85
N THR A 108 -3.46 13.07 27.76
CA THR A 108 -3.88 12.17 28.84
C THR A 108 -4.46 10.86 28.30
N LEU A 109 -5.34 10.95 27.29
CA LEU A 109 -5.92 9.78 26.64
C LEU A 109 -4.86 8.93 25.95
N CYS A 110 -3.94 9.57 25.23
CA CYS A 110 -2.85 8.85 24.59
C CYS A 110 -1.99 8.14 25.64
N LEU A 111 -1.71 8.75 26.78
CA LEU A 111 -0.97 8.09 27.86
C LEU A 111 -1.72 6.88 28.44
N ALA A 112 -3.05 6.96 28.59
CA ALA A 112 -3.88 5.90 29.17
C ALA A 112 -4.28 4.78 28.19
N ARG A 113 -4.01 4.94 26.89
CA ARG A 113 -4.47 4.04 25.82
C ARG A 113 -3.98 2.60 26.00
N ARG A 114 -4.76 1.64 25.47
CA ARG A 114 -4.36 0.21 25.37
C ARG A 114 -4.21 -0.30 23.93
N CYS A 115 -4.51 0.53 22.95
CA CYS A 115 -4.40 0.21 21.54
C CYS A 115 -3.16 0.88 20.91
N PRO A 116 -2.74 0.44 19.71
CA PRO A 116 -1.67 1.10 18.98
C PRO A 116 -1.94 2.60 18.75
N LEU A 117 -0.86 3.37 18.59
CA LEU A 117 -0.90 4.80 18.30
C LEU A 117 -0.08 5.13 17.06
N LEU A 118 -0.69 5.87 16.15
CA LEU A 118 -0.01 6.45 14.99
C LEU A 118 0.00 7.98 15.11
N LEU A 119 1.12 8.60 14.79
CA LEU A 119 1.25 10.05 14.69
C LEU A 119 1.54 10.42 13.24
N ALA A 120 0.87 11.44 12.72
CA ALA A 120 1.22 12.06 11.44
C ALA A 120 1.84 13.44 11.71
N PRO A 121 3.19 13.54 11.82
CA PRO A 121 3.85 14.78 12.19
C PRO A 121 3.57 15.89 11.18
N ALA A 122 3.36 17.11 11.68
CA ALA A 122 3.24 18.30 10.83
C ALA A 122 3.81 19.52 11.55
N MET A 123 4.87 20.10 10.99
CA MET A 123 5.57 21.27 11.54
C MET A 123 6.46 21.90 10.47
N ASN A 124 7.02 23.06 10.79
CA ASN A 124 8.03 23.70 9.95
C ASN A 124 9.31 22.83 9.84
N VAL A 125 10.11 22.95 8.76
CA VAL A 125 11.34 22.16 8.57
C VAL A 125 12.35 22.37 9.69
N GLU A 126 12.56 23.61 10.13
CA GLU A 126 13.49 23.94 11.23
C GLU A 126 13.03 23.28 12.55
N MET A 127 11.72 23.26 12.79
CA MET A 127 11.15 22.55 13.94
C MET A 127 11.35 21.04 13.85
N TRP A 128 11.21 20.47 12.65
CA TRP A 128 11.41 19.04 12.42
C TRP A 128 12.87 18.66 12.61
N GLU A 129 13.81 19.41 12.04
CA GLU A 129 15.25 19.13 12.07
C GLU A 129 15.89 19.43 13.43
N ASN A 130 15.21 20.20 14.28
CA ASN A 130 15.66 20.47 15.64
C ASN A 130 15.98 19.18 16.43
N ALA A 131 17.12 19.17 17.11
CA ALA A 131 17.61 18.02 17.88
C ALA A 131 16.58 17.51 18.91
N ALA A 132 15.87 18.40 19.61
CA ALA A 132 14.86 18.01 20.60
C ALA A 132 13.68 17.28 19.96
N THR A 133 13.23 17.73 18.78
CA THR A 133 12.17 17.04 18.02
C THR A 133 12.66 15.67 17.56
N GLN A 134 13.89 15.57 17.05
CA GLN A 134 14.47 14.31 16.62
C GLN A 134 14.68 13.31 17.78
N ASP A 135 15.04 13.80 18.98
CA ASP A 135 15.09 12.97 20.19
C ASP A 135 13.71 12.45 20.59
N ASN A 136 12.69 13.31 20.55
CA ASN A 136 11.30 12.89 20.80
C ASN A 136 10.83 11.86 19.78
N VAL A 137 11.15 12.03 18.49
CA VAL A 137 10.88 11.07 17.42
C VAL A 137 11.49 9.71 17.73
N ARG A 138 12.77 9.67 18.10
CA ARG A 138 13.46 8.42 18.46
C ARG A 138 12.83 7.75 19.68
N ARG A 139 12.49 8.53 20.71
CA ARG A 139 11.86 8.02 21.93
C ARG A 139 10.45 7.48 21.67
N LEU A 140 9.67 8.15 20.85
CA LEU A 140 8.33 7.69 20.46
C LEU A 140 8.43 6.37 19.66
N ALA A 141 9.37 6.28 18.72
CA ALA A 141 9.59 5.06 17.96
C ALA A 141 9.98 3.86 18.86
N SER A 142 10.80 4.09 19.90
CA SER A 142 11.16 3.02 20.85
C SER A 142 10.00 2.60 21.77
N GLN A 143 8.92 3.37 21.82
CA GLN A 143 7.69 3.09 22.58
C GLN A 143 6.58 2.46 21.70
N ASP A 144 6.93 1.89 20.54
CA ASP A 144 5.99 1.32 19.55
C ASP A 144 4.93 2.33 19.06
N VAL A 145 5.27 3.62 19.06
CA VAL A 145 4.45 4.65 18.42
C VAL A 145 4.81 4.72 16.93
N GLY A 146 3.84 4.42 16.07
CA GLY A 146 4.06 4.47 14.62
C GLY A 146 4.08 5.91 14.11
N LEU A 147 5.15 6.29 13.41
CA LEU A 147 5.30 7.62 12.83
C LEU A 147 5.00 7.58 11.33
N LEU A 148 4.07 8.43 10.89
CA LEU A 148 3.59 8.56 9.53
C LEU A 148 4.10 9.87 8.92
N GLY A 149 5.29 9.81 8.32
CA GLY A 149 5.96 10.99 7.72
C GLY A 149 6.93 11.68 8.69
N PRO A 150 7.16 12.99 8.54
CA PRO A 150 6.53 13.91 7.59
C PRO A 150 7.00 13.71 6.14
N ALA A 151 6.21 14.23 5.19
CA ALA A 151 6.57 14.37 3.79
C ALA A 151 7.53 15.56 3.58
N ALA A 152 8.30 15.50 2.49
CA ALA A 152 9.04 16.63 1.95
C ALA A 152 8.17 17.44 0.98
N GLY A 153 8.39 18.75 0.92
CA GLY A 153 7.79 19.64 -0.07
C GLY A 153 7.69 21.08 0.43
N ASP A 154 7.04 21.93 -0.38
CA ASP A 154 6.82 23.33 -0.03
C ASP A 154 5.90 23.46 1.18
N GLN A 155 6.27 24.36 2.07
CA GLN A 155 5.58 24.63 3.32
C GLN A 155 4.90 25.99 3.27
N ALA A 156 3.90 26.20 4.14
CA ALA A 156 3.13 27.45 4.17
C ALA A 156 3.99 28.71 4.46
N CYS A 157 5.18 28.53 5.05
CA CYS A 157 6.15 29.58 5.31
C CYS A 157 7.06 29.92 4.11
N GLY A 158 6.99 29.16 3.01
CA GLY A 158 7.83 29.35 1.81
C GLY A 158 9.11 28.49 1.79
N GLU A 159 9.38 27.70 2.82
CA GLU A 159 10.51 26.76 2.85
C GLU A 159 10.17 25.43 2.18
N THR A 160 11.17 24.75 1.61
CA THR A 160 11.04 23.41 1.03
C THR A 160 11.84 22.43 1.88
N GLY A 161 11.17 21.42 2.43
CA GLY A 161 11.84 20.45 3.31
C GLY A 161 10.90 19.47 3.98
N ARG A 162 11.43 18.60 4.84
CA ARG A 162 10.63 17.62 5.59
C ARG A 162 9.91 18.32 6.74
N GLY A 163 8.59 18.21 6.77
CA GLY A 163 7.76 18.88 7.79
C GLY A 163 6.27 18.87 7.48
N ARG A 164 5.92 18.66 6.21
CA ARG A 164 4.52 18.56 5.79
C ARG A 164 3.87 17.27 6.30
N MET A 165 2.65 17.38 6.81
CA MET A 165 1.81 16.21 7.06
C MET A 165 1.67 15.39 5.78
N LEU A 166 1.75 14.06 5.87
CA LEU A 166 1.37 13.18 4.76
C LEU A 166 -0.04 13.51 4.25
N GLU A 167 -0.30 13.21 2.98
CA GLU A 167 -1.64 13.42 2.45
C GLU A 167 -2.65 12.47 3.12
N PRO A 168 -3.92 12.90 3.29
CA PRO A 168 -4.96 12.09 3.93
C PRO A 168 -5.08 10.66 3.38
N ALA A 169 -4.93 10.49 2.06
CA ALA A 169 -4.95 9.19 1.41
C ALA A 169 -3.79 8.27 1.85
N GLN A 170 -2.59 8.82 2.07
CA GLN A 170 -1.43 8.08 2.55
C GLN A 170 -1.61 7.64 4.00
N ILE A 171 -2.14 8.53 4.85
CA ILE A 171 -2.45 8.21 6.25
C ILE A 171 -3.55 7.15 6.30
N PHE A 172 -4.60 7.29 5.51
CA PHE A 172 -5.67 6.30 5.38
C PHE A 172 -5.14 4.93 4.96
N ALA A 173 -4.21 4.87 4.01
CA ALA A 173 -3.58 3.63 3.60
C ALA A 173 -2.78 2.98 4.75
N ALA A 174 -2.00 3.75 5.50
CA ALA A 174 -1.26 3.26 6.66
C ALA A 174 -2.19 2.77 7.80
N VAL A 175 -3.29 3.48 8.04
CA VAL A 175 -4.33 3.07 9.00
C VAL A 175 -5.00 1.77 8.57
N SER A 176 -5.35 1.66 7.30
CA SER A 176 -5.95 0.44 6.73
C SER A 176 -5.00 -0.74 6.84
N LEU A 177 -3.71 -0.52 6.53
CA LEU A 177 -2.63 -1.49 6.71
C LEU A 177 -2.52 -1.92 8.19
N ARG A 178 -2.68 -1.03 9.17
CA ARG A 178 -2.59 -1.42 10.59
C ARG A 178 -3.82 -2.19 11.09
N LEU A 179 -5.02 -1.85 10.62
CA LEU A 179 -6.30 -2.39 11.13
C LEU A 179 -6.81 -3.63 10.39
N GLY A 180 -6.36 -3.85 9.16
CA GLY A 180 -6.83 -4.93 8.30
C GLY A 180 -6.53 -6.33 8.86
N PRO A 181 -7.31 -7.36 8.47
CA PRO A 181 -6.97 -8.74 8.78
C PRO A 181 -5.60 -9.06 8.18
N LYS A 182 -4.82 -9.90 8.87
CA LYS A 182 -3.46 -10.27 8.47
C LYS A 182 -3.36 -11.74 8.06
N PRO A 183 -4.14 -12.20 7.06
CA PRO A 183 -4.18 -13.62 6.71
C PRO A 183 -2.85 -14.15 6.15
N LEU A 184 -1.97 -13.25 5.69
CA LEU A 184 -0.63 -13.56 5.18
C LEU A 184 0.47 -13.14 6.16
N ALA A 185 0.17 -12.93 7.43
CA ALA A 185 1.16 -12.59 8.46
C ALA A 185 2.32 -13.61 8.48
N GLY A 186 3.54 -13.10 8.36
CA GLY A 186 4.76 -13.91 8.38
C GLY A 186 4.98 -14.77 7.12
N LYS A 187 4.31 -14.41 6.01
CA LYS A 187 4.57 -14.96 4.67
C LYS A 187 5.41 -13.98 3.85
N LYS A 188 6.32 -14.52 3.05
CA LYS A 188 7.11 -13.78 2.06
C LYS A 188 6.44 -13.84 0.70
N VAL A 189 6.06 -12.70 0.15
CA VAL A 189 5.34 -12.59 -1.12
C VAL A 189 6.20 -11.85 -2.13
N LEU A 190 6.53 -12.52 -3.23
CA LEU A 190 7.24 -11.93 -4.36
C LEU A 190 6.23 -11.58 -5.46
N VAL A 191 6.22 -10.33 -5.89
CA VAL A 191 5.34 -9.82 -6.96
C VAL A 191 6.20 -9.26 -8.09
N THR A 192 5.87 -9.58 -9.34
CA THR A 192 6.40 -8.85 -10.50
C THR A 192 5.34 -7.89 -11.04
N ALA A 193 5.72 -6.67 -11.40
CA ALA A 193 4.81 -5.70 -12.02
C ALA A 193 5.46 -4.88 -13.13
N GLY A 194 4.64 -4.17 -13.91
CA GLY A 194 5.09 -3.29 -14.99
C GLY A 194 5.47 -4.05 -16.28
N PRO A 195 5.75 -3.32 -17.36
CA PRO A 195 6.25 -3.90 -18.60
C PRO A 195 7.78 -4.05 -18.56
N THR A 196 8.30 -5.04 -19.29
CA THR A 196 9.74 -5.05 -19.63
C THR A 196 9.99 -4.24 -20.89
N TYR A 197 11.21 -3.75 -21.04
CA TYR A 197 11.69 -2.98 -22.17
C TYR A 197 12.91 -3.68 -22.77
N GLU A 198 12.75 -4.23 -23.97
CA GLU A 198 13.80 -4.97 -24.68
C GLU A 198 14.51 -4.00 -25.65
N PRO A 199 15.74 -3.55 -25.35
CA PRO A 199 16.41 -2.53 -26.13
C PRO A 199 16.76 -3.02 -27.54
N ILE A 200 16.44 -2.21 -28.54
CA ILE A 200 16.90 -2.40 -29.94
C ILE A 200 18.22 -1.66 -30.12
N ASP A 201 18.26 -0.41 -29.67
CA ASP A 201 19.44 0.44 -29.63
C ASP A 201 19.40 1.33 -28.37
N THR A 202 20.27 2.33 -28.29
CA THR A 202 20.33 3.24 -27.13
C THR A 202 19.10 4.13 -26.95
N VAL A 203 18.17 4.18 -27.91
CA VAL A 203 17.02 5.07 -27.94
C VAL A 203 15.69 4.32 -28.05
N ARG A 204 15.68 3.14 -28.69
CA ARG A 204 14.46 2.39 -29.04
C ARG A 204 14.45 1.02 -28.40
N GLY A 205 13.25 0.49 -28.19
CA GLY A 205 13.05 -0.83 -27.60
C GLY A 205 11.61 -1.32 -27.79
N LEU A 206 11.43 -2.61 -27.57
CA LEU A 206 10.13 -3.28 -27.60
C LEU A 206 9.57 -3.34 -26.19
N THR A 207 8.29 -3.04 -26.03
CA THR A 207 7.63 -3.08 -24.73
C THR A 207 6.14 -3.35 -24.88
N ASN A 208 5.55 -3.95 -23.86
CA ASN A 208 4.12 -4.17 -23.78
C ASN A 208 3.40 -2.95 -23.21
N LEU A 209 2.17 -2.71 -23.65
CA LEU A 209 1.32 -1.62 -23.14
C LEU A 209 0.78 -1.96 -21.75
N SER A 210 1.62 -1.89 -20.72
CA SER A 210 1.21 -2.09 -19.33
C SER A 210 1.47 -0.86 -18.49
N SER A 211 0.46 -0.45 -17.72
CA SER A 211 0.60 0.63 -16.73
C SER A 211 1.28 0.15 -15.43
N GLY A 212 1.41 -1.15 -15.21
CA GLY A 212 1.88 -1.73 -13.93
C GLY A 212 0.90 -1.62 -12.76
N LYS A 213 -0.16 -0.82 -12.86
CA LYS A 213 -1.10 -0.52 -11.75
C LYS A 213 -1.69 -1.75 -11.07
N MET A 214 -2.00 -2.82 -11.82
CA MET A 214 -2.55 -4.05 -11.23
C MET A 214 -1.51 -4.75 -10.32
N GLY A 215 -0.27 -4.89 -10.78
CA GLY A 215 0.79 -5.52 -9.97
C GLY A 215 1.14 -4.70 -8.73
N TYR A 216 1.11 -3.36 -8.82
CA TYR A 216 1.28 -2.49 -7.67
C TYR A 216 0.11 -2.60 -6.67
N ALA A 217 -1.13 -2.68 -7.16
CA ALA A 217 -2.30 -2.93 -6.32
C ALA A 217 -2.23 -4.29 -5.61
N VAL A 218 -1.74 -5.33 -6.29
CA VAL A 218 -1.49 -6.65 -5.68
C VAL A 218 -0.40 -6.58 -4.62
N ALA A 219 0.72 -5.91 -4.88
CA ALA A 219 1.78 -5.72 -3.90
C ALA A 219 1.29 -4.97 -2.65
N GLN A 220 0.50 -3.91 -2.85
CA GLN A 220 -0.14 -3.19 -1.76
C GLN A 220 -1.09 -4.09 -0.96
N ALA A 221 -1.98 -4.82 -1.63
CA ALA A 221 -2.94 -5.70 -0.96
C ALA A 221 -2.25 -6.85 -0.20
N ALA A 222 -1.13 -7.38 -0.71
CA ALA A 222 -0.32 -8.37 0.00
C ALA A 222 0.29 -7.80 1.30
N ALA A 223 0.82 -6.57 1.25
CA ALA A 223 1.32 -5.89 2.45
C ALA A 223 0.18 -5.60 3.44
N GLU A 224 -0.98 -5.14 2.95
CA GLU A 224 -2.21 -4.98 3.72
C GLU A 224 -2.64 -6.27 4.43
N ALA A 225 -2.46 -7.42 3.77
CA ALA A 225 -2.69 -8.75 4.33
C ALA A 225 -1.59 -9.25 5.28
N GLY A 226 -0.54 -8.46 5.54
CA GLY A 226 0.51 -8.75 6.53
C GLY A 226 1.74 -9.48 6.02
N ALA A 227 1.87 -9.63 4.69
CA ALA A 227 3.05 -10.25 4.10
C ALA A 227 4.28 -9.33 4.15
N ASP A 228 5.46 -9.96 4.15
CA ASP A 228 6.73 -9.32 3.75
C ASP A 228 6.82 -9.34 2.22
N VAL A 229 6.70 -8.18 1.59
CA VAL A 229 6.50 -8.07 0.14
C VAL A 229 7.75 -7.53 -0.55
N THR A 230 8.22 -8.28 -1.56
CA THR A 230 9.19 -7.79 -2.53
C THR A 230 8.53 -7.62 -3.90
N LEU A 231 8.67 -6.44 -4.49
CA LEU A 231 8.15 -6.07 -5.80
C LEU A 231 9.29 -5.91 -6.79
N VAL A 232 9.41 -6.82 -7.75
CA VAL A 232 10.30 -6.67 -8.91
C VAL A 232 9.55 -5.91 -9.99
N SER A 233 9.91 -4.65 -10.21
CA SER A 233 9.20 -3.76 -11.13
C SER A 233 9.98 -3.55 -12.42
N GLY A 234 9.28 -3.76 -13.54
CA GLY A 234 9.66 -3.23 -14.85
C GLY A 234 9.52 -1.70 -14.92
N ALA A 235 9.66 -1.16 -16.13
CA ALA A 235 9.68 0.29 -16.37
C ALA A 235 8.30 0.94 -16.10
N THR A 236 8.13 1.54 -14.92
CA THR A 236 6.94 2.33 -14.56
C THR A 236 7.31 3.56 -13.75
N ALA A 237 6.47 4.59 -13.82
CA ALA A 237 6.57 5.81 -13.00
C ALA A 237 5.85 5.69 -11.65
N LEU A 238 5.36 4.49 -11.28
CA LEU A 238 4.60 4.29 -10.04
C LEU A 238 5.54 4.19 -8.84
N GLU A 239 5.18 4.85 -7.73
CA GLU A 239 5.88 4.69 -6.46
C GLU A 239 5.55 3.34 -5.80
N ALA A 240 6.53 2.76 -5.10
CA ALA A 240 6.32 1.52 -4.36
C ALA A 240 5.29 1.75 -3.24
N PRO A 241 4.31 0.83 -3.05
CA PRO A 241 3.38 0.94 -1.92
C PRO A 241 4.10 0.90 -0.58
N ALA A 242 3.50 1.50 0.45
CA ALA A 242 4.06 1.49 1.80
C ALA A 242 4.24 0.04 2.31
N GLY A 243 5.41 -0.25 2.89
CA GLY A 243 5.76 -1.58 3.40
C GLY A 243 6.19 -2.60 2.33
N VAL A 244 6.44 -2.16 1.09
CA VAL A 244 6.90 -3.00 -0.02
C VAL A 244 8.35 -2.67 -0.37
N THR A 245 9.21 -3.68 -0.43
CA THR A 245 10.60 -3.54 -0.94
C THR A 245 10.59 -3.62 -2.46
N ARG A 246 11.11 -2.60 -3.15
CA ARG A 246 11.15 -2.56 -4.62
C ARG A 246 12.53 -2.91 -5.17
N VAL A 247 12.55 -3.70 -6.24
CA VAL A 247 13.73 -3.98 -7.07
C VAL A 247 13.40 -3.57 -8.50
N ASP A 248 14.17 -2.64 -9.06
CA ASP A 248 13.98 -2.14 -10.42
C ASP A 248 14.74 -2.99 -11.44
N VAL A 249 14.05 -3.33 -12.52
CA VAL A 249 14.59 -4.05 -13.67
C VAL A 249 14.08 -3.43 -14.95
N ARG A 250 14.82 -3.59 -16.04
CA ARG A 250 14.44 -3.06 -17.36
C ARG A 250 14.00 -4.18 -18.30
N THR A 251 14.80 -5.24 -18.44
CA THR A 251 14.56 -6.32 -19.41
C THR A 251 13.92 -7.54 -18.78
N ALA A 252 13.33 -8.43 -19.58
CA ALA A 252 12.86 -9.74 -19.13
C ALA A 252 13.98 -10.59 -18.51
N ARG A 253 15.21 -10.49 -19.03
CA ARG A 253 16.37 -11.21 -18.49
C ARG A 253 16.79 -10.69 -17.12
N GLU A 254 16.86 -9.38 -16.96
CA GLU A 254 17.12 -8.75 -15.64
C GLU A 254 16.02 -9.12 -14.63
N MET A 255 14.74 -9.09 -15.06
CA MET A 255 13.63 -9.51 -14.21
C MET A 255 13.77 -10.96 -13.75
N ARG A 256 14.12 -11.87 -14.66
CA ARG A 256 14.39 -13.27 -14.34
C ARG A 256 15.52 -13.41 -13.31
N GLU A 257 16.64 -12.73 -13.55
CA GLU A 257 17.83 -12.78 -12.69
C GLU A 257 17.54 -12.29 -11.28
N ALA A 258 16.69 -11.26 -11.14
CA ALA A 258 16.21 -10.80 -9.83
C ALA A 258 15.21 -11.78 -9.19
N VAL A 259 14.26 -12.33 -9.96
CA VAL A 259 13.16 -13.16 -9.44
C VAL A 259 13.64 -14.51 -8.94
N LEU A 260 14.49 -15.23 -9.69
CA LEU A 260 14.86 -16.62 -9.34
C LEU A 260 15.49 -16.79 -7.94
N PRO A 261 16.46 -15.97 -7.48
CA PRO A 261 16.99 -16.10 -6.12
C PRO A 261 15.96 -15.72 -5.05
N LEU A 262 15.13 -14.70 -5.29
CA LEU A 262 14.09 -14.26 -4.36
C LEU A 262 12.97 -15.31 -4.21
N ALA A 263 12.58 -15.95 -5.32
CA ALA A 263 11.51 -16.93 -5.37
C ALA A 263 11.82 -18.16 -4.50
N ARG A 264 13.08 -18.60 -4.42
CA ARG A 264 13.52 -19.72 -3.55
C ARG A 264 13.30 -19.47 -2.06
N ASN A 265 13.22 -18.20 -1.66
CA ASN A 265 13.03 -17.77 -0.28
C ASN A 265 11.63 -17.18 -0.02
N SER A 266 10.72 -17.33 -0.98
CA SER A 266 9.35 -16.79 -0.91
C SER A 266 8.34 -17.90 -0.67
N ASP A 267 7.26 -17.59 0.02
CA ASP A 267 6.12 -18.49 0.17
C ASP A 267 5.15 -18.42 -1.02
N ILE A 268 5.04 -17.24 -1.64
CA ILE A 268 4.09 -16.95 -2.72
C ILE A 268 4.80 -16.16 -3.80
N PHE A 269 4.54 -16.50 -5.06
CA PHE A 269 5.01 -15.76 -6.23
C PHE A 269 3.82 -15.35 -7.10
N ILE A 270 3.63 -14.06 -7.34
CA ILE A 270 2.55 -13.52 -8.15
C ILE A 270 3.12 -12.82 -9.39
N ALA A 271 2.98 -13.48 -10.55
CA ALA A 271 3.51 -13.03 -11.82
C ALA A 271 2.51 -12.12 -12.55
N VAL A 272 2.51 -10.82 -12.21
CA VAL A 272 1.62 -9.80 -12.80
C VAL A 272 2.30 -8.95 -13.89
N ALA A 273 3.63 -9.03 -14.04
CA ALA A 273 4.35 -8.20 -15.00
C ALA A 273 3.99 -8.57 -16.44
N ALA A 274 3.94 -7.55 -17.30
CA ALA A 274 3.76 -7.72 -18.73
C ALA A 274 5.12 -7.93 -19.40
N VAL A 275 5.71 -9.11 -19.18
CA VAL A 275 7.00 -9.51 -19.74
C VAL A 275 6.86 -9.65 -21.27
N ALA A 276 7.78 -9.07 -22.02
CA ALA A 276 7.81 -9.22 -23.47
C ALA A 276 8.15 -10.67 -23.85
N ASP A 277 7.34 -11.30 -24.69
CA ASP A 277 7.53 -12.70 -25.12
C ASP A 277 8.79 -12.89 -25.99
N TYR A 278 9.20 -11.83 -26.69
CA TYR A 278 10.37 -11.82 -27.56
C TYR A 278 11.25 -10.60 -27.30
N ARG A 279 12.54 -10.74 -27.62
CA ARG A 279 13.53 -9.65 -27.61
C ARG A 279 14.32 -9.63 -28.92
N PRO A 280 14.98 -8.51 -29.28
CA PRO A 280 15.93 -8.49 -30.38
C PRO A 280 17.04 -9.52 -30.17
N ALA A 281 17.42 -10.24 -31.24
CA ALA A 281 18.55 -11.17 -31.22
C ALA A 281 19.88 -10.44 -30.92
N GLU A 282 20.02 -9.25 -31.51
CA GLU A 282 21.16 -8.35 -31.34
C GLU A 282 20.69 -6.98 -30.83
N THR A 283 21.49 -6.37 -29.95
CA THR A 283 21.23 -5.04 -29.39
C THR A 283 22.40 -4.13 -29.72
N HIS A 284 22.14 -2.93 -30.26
CA HIS A 284 23.21 -2.04 -30.70
C HIS A 284 23.58 -0.98 -29.64
N ALA A 285 24.88 -0.81 -29.39
CA ALA A 285 25.42 0.18 -28.46
C ALA A 285 25.29 1.64 -28.96
N HIS A 286 24.82 1.84 -30.20
CA HIS A 286 24.59 3.15 -30.79
C HIS A 286 23.25 3.20 -31.50
N LYS A 287 22.63 4.38 -31.52
CA LYS A 287 21.38 4.64 -32.23
C LYS A 287 21.53 4.22 -33.70
N LEU A 288 20.66 3.33 -34.16
CA LEU A 288 20.64 2.91 -35.56
C LEU A 288 20.25 4.10 -36.45
N LYS A 289 21.13 4.44 -37.39
CA LYS A 289 20.88 5.49 -38.38
C LYS A 289 19.80 5.03 -39.36
N ARG A 290 18.96 5.96 -39.80
CA ARG A 290 17.96 5.71 -40.85
C ARG A 290 18.70 5.43 -42.16
N GLY A 291 18.66 4.19 -42.64
CA GLY A 291 19.12 3.82 -43.98
C GLY A 291 18.07 4.10 -45.05
N ALA A 292 18.47 3.99 -46.32
CA ALA A 292 17.54 4.00 -47.45
C ALA A 292 16.96 2.58 -47.64
N GLY A 293 15.86 2.27 -46.95
CA GLY A 293 15.16 0.98 -47.08
C GLY A 293 14.37 0.54 -45.84
N SER A 294 13.71 -0.61 -45.94
CA SER A 294 13.05 -1.29 -44.82
C SER A 294 14.09 -1.91 -43.88
N MET A 295 13.82 -1.85 -42.57
CA MET A 295 14.62 -2.52 -41.54
C MET A 295 13.96 -3.83 -41.15
N THR A 296 14.71 -4.93 -41.21
CA THR A 296 14.34 -6.22 -40.63
C THR A 296 15.08 -6.43 -39.31
N MET A 297 14.41 -7.04 -38.35
CA MET A 297 14.99 -7.36 -37.04
C MET A 297 14.57 -8.77 -36.63
N GLU A 298 15.55 -9.59 -36.30
CA GLU A 298 15.31 -10.93 -35.78
C GLU A 298 14.93 -10.86 -34.29
N LEU A 299 13.89 -11.60 -33.94
CA LEU A 299 13.38 -11.69 -32.58
C LEU A 299 13.58 -13.10 -32.04
N VAL A 300 14.15 -13.20 -30.84
CA VAL A 300 14.35 -14.46 -30.12
C VAL A 300 13.45 -14.53 -28.88
N PRO A 301 12.94 -15.72 -28.50
CA PRO A 301 12.08 -15.86 -27.33
C PRO A 301 12.76 -15.42 -26.03
N ASN A 302 12.01 -14.77 -25.17
CA ASN A 302 12.40 -14.47 -23.79
C ASN A 302 12.17 -15.66 -22.85
N PRO A 303 12.86 -15.67 -21.70
CA PRO A 303 12.69 -16.74 -20.73
C PRO A 303 11.30 -16.73 -20.08
N ASP A 304 10.80 -17.92 -19.77
CA ASP A 304 9.53 -18.12 -19.09
C ASP A 304 9.69 -18.04 -17.56
N ILE A 305 9.71 -16.82 -17.02
CA ILE A 305 9.96 -16.60 -15.59
C ILE A 305 8.97 -17.38 -14.69
N LEU A 306 7.68 -17.37 -15.02
CA LEU A 306 6.68 -18.08 -14.24
C LEU A 306 6.86 -19.60 -14.32
N GLY A 307 7.11 -20.13 -15.52
CA GLY A 307 7.39 -21.55 -15.70
C GLY A 307 8.65 -22.00 -14.97
N GLU A 308 9.73 -21.20 -15.01
CA GLU A 308 10.97 -21.49 -14.31
C GLU A 308 10.79 -21.47 -12.78
N VAL A 309 10.04 -20.51 -12.23
CA VAL A 309 9.73 -20.48 -10.79
C VAL A 309 8.83 -21.64 -10.39
N ALA A 310 7.82 -21.98 -11.19
CA ALA A 310 6.91 -23.10 -10.93
C ALA A 310 7.63 -24.46 -10.98
N ALA A 311 8.73 -24.57 -11.74
CA ALA A 311 9.57 -25.75 -11.82
C ALA A 311 10.55 -25.91 -10.64
N LEU A 312 10.68 -24.92 -9.75
CA LEU A 312 11.55 -25.02 -8.58
C LEU A 312 11.05 -26.11 -7.62
N LYS A 313 11.98 -26.98 -7.19
CA LYS A 313 11.72 -27.93 -6.11
C LYS A 313 11.49 -27.15 -4.80
N ASN A 314 10.38 -27.42 -4.12
CA ASN A 314 9.93 -26.65 -2.95
C ASN A 314 9.77 -25.15 -3.26
N GLY A 315 9.34 -24.82 -4.48
CA GLY A 315 9.06 -23.45 -4.91
C GLY A 315 7.83 -22.84 -4.22
N PRO A 316 7.62 -21.52 -4.40
CA PRO A 316 6.50 -20.81 -3.82
C PRO A 316 5.16 -21.24 -4.44
N PHE A 317 4.07 -20.91 -3.77
CA PHE A 317 2.74 -20.94 -4.36
C PHE A 317 2.66 -19.94 -5.52
N CYS A 318 2.59 -20.43 -6.75
CA CYS A 318 2.66 -19.61 -7.95
C CYS A 318 1.28 -19.16 -8.43
N VAL A 319 1.14 -17.86 -8.70
CA VAL A 319 -0.05 -17.24 -9.27
C VAL A 319 0.35 -16.58 -10.58
N GLY A 320 -0.22 -17.03 -11.69
CA GLY A 320 -0.01 -16.42 -12.99
C GLY A 320 -1.10 -15.41 -13.33
N PHE A 321 -0.77 -14.44 -14.19
CA PHE A 321 -1.75 -13.55 -14.80
C PHE A 321 -1.84 -13.77 -16.31
N ALA A 322 -3.04 -13.61 -16.86
CA ALA A 322 -3.27 -13.63 -18.30
C ALA A 322 -4.25 -12.53 -18.70
N ALA A 323 -3.92 -11.81 -19.77
CA ALA A 323 -4.86 -10.96 -20.47
C ALA A 323 -5.20 -11.65 -21.79
N GLU A 324 -6.45 -12.06 -21.98
CA GLU A 324 -6.89 -12.71 -23.23
C GLU A 324 -7.85 -11.78 -23.97
N THR A 325 -7.87 -11.90 -25.30
CA THR A 325 -8.79 -11.14 -26.17
C THR A 325 -10.04 -11.92 -26.53
N GLU A 326 -9.92 -13.25 -26.61
CA GLU A 326 -10.98 -14.18 -27.02
C GLU A 326 -10.89 -15.47 -26.19
N ASN A 327 -12.01 -16.19 -26.03
CA ASN A 327 -12.09 -17.50 -25.36
C ASN A 327 -11.28 -17.61 -24.05
N LEU A 328 -11.45 -16.60 -23.17
CA LEU A 328 -10.71 -16.41 -21.92
C LEU A 328 -10.62 -17.70 -21.09
N GLN A 329 -11.73 -18.42 -20.96
CA GLN A 329 -11.86 -19.60 -20.11
C GLN A 329 -10.94 -20.76 -20.55
N ALA A 330 -11.02 -21.14 -21.83
CA ALA A 330 -10.26 -22.27 -22.36
C ALA A 330 -8.75 -22.01 -22.31
N TYR A 331 -8.32 -20.82 -22.76
CA TYR A 331 -6.91 -20.44 -22.77
C TYR A 331 -6.34 -20.26 -21.37
N ALA A 332 -7.11 -19.70 -20.43
CA ALA A 332 -6.69 -19.58 -19.04
C ALA A 332 -6.46 -20.96 -18.40
N GLN A 333 -7.40 -21.90 -18.55
CA GLN A 333 -7.22 -23.25 -18.00
C GLN A 333 -6.04 -23.99 -18.64
N GLU A 334 -5.87 -23.89 -19.96
CA GLU A 334 -4.73 -24.50 -20.67
C GLU A 334 -3.41 -23.92 -20.17
N LYS A 335 -3.29 -22.59 -20.09
CA LYS A 335 -2.09 -21.90 -19.61
C LYS A 335 -1.76 -22.29 -18.17
N ARG A 336 -2.76 -22.41 -17.29
CA ARG A 336 -2.57 -22.89 -15.91
C ARG A 336 -1.99 -24.30 -15.87
N ARG A 337 -2.57 -25.24 -16.65
CA ARG A 337 -2.12 -26.64 -16.70
C ARG A 337 -0.73 -26.76 -17.32
N LYS A 338 -0.46 -26.06 -18.42
CA LYS A 338 0.84 -26.06 -19.11
C LYS A 338 1.97 -25.55 -18.23
N LYS A 339 1.72 -24.52 -17.40
CA LYS A 339 2.70 -23.97 -16.44
C LYS A 339 2.74 -24.74 -15.12
N ASN A 340 1.83 -25.69 -14.91
CA ASN A 340 1.67 -26.45 -13.67
C ASN A 340 1.56 -25.55 -12.41
N ILE A 341 0.74 -24.51 -12.48
CA ILE A 341 0.54 -23.56 -11.37
C ILE A 341 -0.81 -23.77 -10.67
N PRO A 342 -0.91 -23.50 -9.35
CA PRO A 342 -2.14 -23.71 -8.59
C PRO A 342 -3.25 -22.69 -8.93
N LEU A 343 -2.88 -21.47 -9.35
CA LEU A 343 -3.83 -20.39 -9.60
C LEU A 343 -3.42 -19.57 -10.83
N LEU A 344 -4.39 -19.26 -11.68
CA LEU A 344 -4.27 -18.27 -12.74
C LEU A 344 -5.38 -17.23 -12.60
N ALA A 345 -5.03 -15.95 -12.60
CA ALA A 345 -5.98 -14.85 -12.66
C ALA A 345 -6.01 -14.29 -14.09
N ALA A 346 -7.19 -14.26 -14.72
CA ALA A 346 -7.31 -13.79 -16.09
C ALA A 346 -8.34 -12.67 -16.23
N ASN A 347 -8.12 -11.78 -17.20
CA ASN A 347 -9.07 -10.75 -17.60
C ASN A 347 -9.13 -10.56 -19.11
N LEU A 348 -10.23 -9.96 -19.57
CA LEU A 348 -10.34 -9.48 -20.94
C LEU A 348 -9.47 -8.23 -21.12
N ALA A 349 -8.54 -8.28 -22.07
CA ALA A 349 -7.57 -7.20 -22.31
C ALA A 349 -8.23 -5.82 -22.49
N GLN A 350 -9.42 -5.79 -23.12
CA GLN A 350 -10.20 -4.58 -23.39
C GLN A 350 -10.64 -3.84 -22.11
N HIS A 351 -10.73 -4.55 -20.98
CA HIS A 351 -11.16 -4.00 -19.68
C HIS A 351 -9.98 -3.77 -18.71
N ALA A 352 -8.76 -4.17 -19.10
CA ALA A 352 -7.62 -4.33 -18.20
C ALA A 352 -6.58 -3.20 -18.29
N PHE A 353 -6.23 -2.83 -19.53
CA PHE A 353 -5.10 -1.97 -19.83
C PHE A 353 -5.46 -0.49 -19.74
N GLY A 354 -4.63 0.29 -19.05
CA GLY A 354 -4.83 1.74 -18.86
C GLY A 354 -5.95 2.17 -17.90
N GLN A 355 -6.86 1.27 -17.53
CA GLN A 355 -8.04 1.59 -16.69
C GLN A 355 -7.74 1.62 -15.18
N GLU A 356 -8.57 2.32 -14.40
CA GLU A 356 -8.52 2.35 -12.92
C GLU A 356 -9.24 1.16 -12.26
N SER A 357 -10.20 0.57 -12.97
CA SER A 357 -10.95 -0.60 -12.55
C SER A 357 -10.54 -1.83 -13.34
N ASN A 358 -10.85 -3.01 -12.81
CA ASN A 358 -10.61 -4.29 -13.45
C ASN A 358 -11.66 -5.31 -12.97
N SER A 359 -11.84 -6.39 -13.72
CA SER A 359 -12.47 -7.63 -13.24
C SER A 359 -11.47 -8.77 -13.45
N LEU A 360 -11.53 -9.83 -12.66
CA LEU A 360 -10.69 -11.01 -12.84
C LEU A 360 -11.56 -12.25 -12.75
N ILE A 361 -11.24 -13.28 -13.53
CA ILE A 361 -11.71 -14.64 -13.30
C ILE A 361 -10.52 -15.45 -12.79
N LEU A 362 -10.68 -16.07 -11.63
CA LEU A 362 -9.67 -16.91 -11.02
C LEU A 362 -9.91 -18.36 -11.41
N PHE A 363 -8.85 -19.04 -11.85
CA PHE A 363 -8.89 -20.44 -12.27
C PHE A 363 -8.01 -21.27 -11.34
N ASP A 364 -8.63 -22.15 -10.55
CA ASP A 364 -7.93 -23.08 -9.65
C ASP A 364 -8.45 -24.53 -9.80
N ALA A 365 -7.91 -25.46 -9.00
CA ALA A 365 -8.30 -26.87 -9.07
C ALA A 365 -9.81 -27.12 -8.81
N LYS A 366 -10.51 -26.17 -8.17
CA LYS A 366 -11.95 -26.26 -7.87
C LYS A 366 -12.83 -25.62 -8.95
N GLY A 367 -12.24 -24.92 -9.92
CA GLY A 367 -12.95 -24.33 -11.04
C GLY A 367 -12.68 -22.83 -11.16
N GLU A 368 -13.75 -22.09 -11.45
CA GLU A 368 -13.73 -20.67 -11.77
C GLU A 368 -14.39 -19.84 -10.69
N HIS A 369 -13.78 -18.69 -10.38
CA HIS A 369 -14.27 -17.76 -9.36
C HIS A 369 -14.21 -16.35 -9.91
N GLU A 370 -15.37 -15.72 -10.08
CA GLU A 370 -15.45 -14.37 -10.62
C GLU A 370 -15.19 -13.31 -9.56
N LEU A 371 -14.30 -12.38 -9.87
CA LEU A 371 -14.11 -11.13 -9.16
C LEU A 371 -14.72 -10.00 -9.99
N PRO A 372 -15.84 -9.40 -9.53
CA PRO A 372 -16.60 -8.44 -10.32
C PRO A 372 -15.81 -7.15 -10.58
N LEU A 373 -16.29 -6.35 -11.54
CA LEU A 373 -15.68 -5.07 -11.89
C LEU A 373 -15.61 -4.16 -10.65
N ALA A 374 -14.40 -3.82 -10.24
CA ALA A 374 -14.14 -2.95 -9.11
C ALA A 374 -12.81 -2.21 -9.31
N PRO A 375 -12.51 -1.18 -8.49
CA PRO A 375 -11.19 -0.56 -8.47
C PRO A 375 -10.08 -1.61 -8.28
N LYS A 376 -8.94 -1.47 -8.97
CA LYS A 376 -7.86 -2.47 -8.98
C LYS A 376 -7.42 -2.94 -7.59
N LEU A 377 -7.38 -2.05 -6.61
CA LEU A 377 -7.02 -2.40 -5.22
C LEU A 377 -8.08 -3.28 -4.54
N VAL A 378 -9.37 -3.08 -4.83
CA VAL A 378 -10.45 -3.93 -4.30
C VAL A 378 -10.33 -5.34 -4.88
N VAL A 379 -10.15 -5.44 -6.20
CA VAL A 379 -9.93 -6.72 -6.89
C VAL A 379 -8.67 -7.41 -6.38
N ALA A 380 -7.60 -6.65 -6.15
CA ALA A 380 -6.37 -7.18 -5.56
C ALA A 380 -6.61 -7.78 -4.18
N ARG A 381 -7.34 -7.09 -3.29
CA ARG A 381 -7.69 -7.62 -1.95
C ARG A 381 -8.47 -8.93 -2.05
N GLN A 382 -9.48 -9.00 -2.92
CA GLN A 382 -10.25 -10.23 -3.16
C GLN A 382 -9.37 -11.38 -3.67
N LEU A 383 -8.42 -11.09 -4.57
CA LEU A 383 -7.43 -12.07 -5.02
C LEU A 383 -6.56 -12.58 -3.85
N LEU A 384 -6.07 -11.69 -2.99
CA LEU A 384 -5.25 -12.09 -1.85
C LEU A 384 -6.05 -12.89 -0.81
N ASP A 385 -7.33 -12.56 -0.60
CA ASP A 385 -8.23 -13.35 0.25
C ASP A 385 -8.41 -14.78 -0.30
N HIS A 386 -8.58 -14.91 -1.63
CA HIS A 386 -8.65 -16.21 -2.31
C HIS A 386 -7.35 -17.00 -2.16
N ILE A 387 -6.20 -16.37 -2.43
CA ILE A 387 -4.89 -16.98 -2.25
C ILE A 387 -4.71 -17.46 -0.81
N ALA A 388 -5.02 -16.63 0.18
CA ALA A 388 -4.90 -16.99 1.59
C ALA A 388 -5.77 -18.21 1.97
N ALA A 389 -6.97 -18.32 1.41
CA ALA A 389 -7.86 -19.45 1.64
C ALA A 389 -7.37 -20.76 0.99
N MET A 390 -6.56 -20.66 -0.08
CA MET A 390 -5.94 -21.81 -0.75
C MET A 390 -4.67 -22.30 -0.04
N LEU A 391 -4.00 -21.46 0.75
CA LEU A 391 -2.79 -21.85 1.46
C LEU A 391 -3.12 -22.86 2.58
N PRO A 392 -2.24 -23.85 2.81
CA PRO A 392 -2.39 -24.74 3.95
C PRO A 392 -2.39 -23.93 5.25
N LYS A 393 -3.40 -24.16 6.10
CA LYS A 393 -3.44 -23.56 7.44
C LYS A 393 -2.18 -24.01 8.18
N ARG A 394 -1.39 -23.06 8.72
CA ARG A 394 -0.28 -23.41 9.61
C ARG A 394 -0.83 -24.30 10.73
N ALA A 395 -0.17 -25.44 10.98
CA ALA A 395 -0.32 -26.12 12.25
C ALA A 395 0.02 -25.10 13.34
N ARG A 396 -0.93 -24.88 14.26
CA ARG A 396 -0.77 -23.91 15.36
C ARG A 396 0.34 -24.33 16.30
#